data_AF-A0A1Y1Z225-F1
#
_entry.id   AF-A0A1Y1Z225-F1
#
_cell.length_a   1.000
_cell.length_b   1.000
_cell.length_c   1.000
_cell.angle_alpha   90.00
_cell.angle_beta   90.00
_cell.angle_gamma   90.00
#
_symmetry.space_group_name_H-M   'P 1'
#
loop_
_entity.id
_entity.type
_entity.pdbx_description
1 polymer ?
#
loop_
_entity_poly.entity_id
_entity_poly.type
_entity_poly.pdbx_seq_one_letter_code
_entity_poly.pdbx_strand_id
1 'polypeptide(L)'
;MKYDVSIYPTSLPDNEVFHKDLPIQLKLRTEEVNAHSEYFVFAKTPVEKEDWFLGFLRASRIGQNSQESKVERNATDFDHAAIYHLIRTVHSDEHHLQTQWLNAFLGRLFLSIYKTQSIKDYFIRKIVLKSSKVKKPSFLGDIAVRDLHVGDSMPTITNPKLLDLQPNGEMTAEFCIDYTGGFSVEVETEAIISVTARLKPLKVNLVLAVTLKKLSGKMHLKVKPPPTNRFWLGFCEDPVMSLNIEPIVSDKQLKFGMIIQAIERRIHDMIHEALVLPNMDDYPFFPSHGTGGIFD
;
A
#
# COMPACT_ATOMS: atom_id res chain seq x y z
N MET A 1 -13.20 32.13 -1.85
CA MET A 1 -12.28 33.26 -1.53
C MET A 1 -11.47 33.62 -2.78
N LYS A 2 -11.07 34.88 -3.00
CA LYS A 2 -10.25 35.33 -4.16
C LYS A 2 -8.73 35.08 -3.99
N TYR A 3 -8.30 34.21 -3.08
CA TYR A 3 -6.90 34.03 -2.71
C TYR A 3 -6.39 32.64 -3.09
N ASP A 4 -5.17 32.58 -3.61
CA ASP A 4 -4.35 31.38 -3.68
C ASP A 4 -3.64 31.16 -2.34
N VAL A 5 -3.52 29.89 -1.95
CA VAL A 5 -3.02 29.47 -0.64
C VAL A 5 -1.83 28.55 -0.84
N SER A 6 -0.69 28.92 -0.27
CA SER A 6 0.56 28.15 -0.34
C SER A 6 1.33 28.25 0.98
N ILE A 7 2.29 27.35 1.19
CA ILE A 7 3.34 27.55 2.19
C ILE A 7 4.48 28.33 1.52
N TYR A 8 5.07 29.28 2.25
CA TYR A 8 6.18 30.08 1.77
C TYR A 8 7.46 29.81 2.58
N PRO A 9 8.62 29.60 1.93
CA PRO A 9 8.82 29.53 0.46
C PRO A 9 8.19 28.26 -0.16
N THR A 10 7.90 28.28 -1.45
CA THR A 10 7.16 27.19 -2.15
C THR A 10 8.00 25.96 -2.47
N SER A 11 9.31 26.00 -2.28
CA SER A 11 10.26 24.92 -2.63
C SER A 11 10.83 24.22 -1.39
N LEU A 12 9.99 24.00 -0.38
CA LEU A 12 10.38 23.30 0.84
C LEU A 12 10.29 21.79 0.66
N PRO A 13 11.14 21.01 1.34
CA PRO A 13 10.93 19.58 1.43
C PRO A 13 9.69 19.28 2.30
N ASP A 14 9.00 18.16 2.04
CA ASP A 14 7.73 17.81 2.68
C ASP A 14 7.77 17.83 4.22
N ASN A 15 8.90 17.46 4.82
CA ASN A 15 9.10 17.44 6.27
C ASN A 15 9.23 18.83 6.91
N GLU A 16 9.34 19.89 6.11
CA GLU A 16 9.48 21.28 6.58
C GLU A 16 8.24 22.14 6.30
N VAL A 17 7.27 21.64 5.53
CA VAL A 17 6.09 22.39 5.04
C VAL A 17 5.31 23.07 6.17
N PHE A 18 5.23 22.47 7.35
CA PHE A 18 4.51 23.06 8.50
C PHE A 18 5.41 23.61 9.61
N HIS A 19 6.71 23.78 9.34
CA HIS A 19 7.65 24.34 10.32
C HIS A 19 7.14 25.67 10.88
N LYS A 20 7.14 25.83 12.21
CA LYS A 20 6.44 26.93 12.93
C LYS A 20 6.83 28.33 12.42
N ASP A 21 8.08 28.52 11.99
CA ASP A 21 8.61 29.81 11.57
C ASP A 21 8.29 30.17 10.10
N LEU A 22 7.66 29.26 9.35
CA LEU A 22 7.31 29.47 7.94
C LEU A 22 5.84 29.88 7.79
N PRO A 23 5.51 30.96 7.07
CA PRO A 23 4.12 31.41 6.97
C PRO A 23 3.30 30.60 5.95
N ILE A 24 1.98 30.58 6.18
CA ILE A 24 1.01 30.32 5.12
C ILE A 24 0.85 31.63 4.34
N GLN A 25 1.08 31.60 3.04
CA GLN A 25 0.90 32.74 2.14
C GLN A 25 -0.51 32.69 1.54
N LEU A 26 -1.22 33.82 1.62
CA LEU A 26 -2.49 34.05 0.96
C LEU A 26 -2.29 35.15 -0.08
N LYS A 27 -2.27 34.79 -1.36
CA LYS A 27 -2.02 35.71 -2.48
C LYS A 27 -3.31 36.01 -3.22
N LEU A 28 -3.66 37.29 -3.36
CA LEU A 28 -4.85 37.70 -4.09
C LEU A 28 -4.70 37.37 -5.59
N ARG A 29 -5.71 36.73 -6.18
CA ARG A 29 -5.71 36.31 -7.60
C ARG A 29 -5.85 37.45 -8.61
N THR A 30 -6.04 38.70 -8.18
CA THR A 30 -6.44 39.80 -9.07
C THR A 30 -5.25 40.72 -9.33
N GLU A 31 -4.96 41.03 -10.60
CA GLU A 31 -3.85 41.91 -11.04
C GLU A 31 -4.13 43.42 -10.84
N GLU A 32 -4.95 43.81 -9.86
CA GLU A 32 -5.15 45.24 -9.59
C GLU A 32 -3.95 45.80 -8.82
N VAL A 33 -3.22 46.69 -9.51
CA VAL A 33 -1.83 47.11 -9.25
C VAL A 33 -1.58 47.84 -7.91
N ASN A 34 -2.59 48.17 -7.10
CA ASN A 34 -2.45 49.24 -6.09
C ASN A 34 -2.83 48.96 -4.63
N ALA A 35 -2.93 47.71 -4.15
CA ALA A 35 -3.02 47.47 -2.70
C ALA A 35 -2.41 46.12 -2.29
N HIS A 36 -1.68 46.11 -1.17
CA HIS A 36 -0.99 44.96 -0.59
C HIS A 36 -1.73 43.62 -0.80
N SER A 37 -1.23 42.83 -1.74
CA SER A 37 -1.92 41.70 -2.36
C SER A 37 -1.50 40.33 -1.81
N GLU A 38 -0.70 40.31 -0.74
CA GLU A 38 -0.20 39.10 -0.12
C GLU A 38 -0.26 39.19 1.41
N TYR A 39 -0.83 38.19 2.05
CA TYR A 39 -0.85 38.04 3.50
C TYR A 39 -0.03 36.83 3.93
N PHE A 40 0.68 36.96 5.04
CA PHE A 40 1.47 35.89 5.64
C PHE A 40 0.88 35.56 7.01
N VAL A 41 0.34 34.36 7.16
CA VAL A 41 -0.30 33.88 8.37
C VAL A 41 0.63 32.92 9.09
N PHE A 42 0.96 33.25 10.34
CA PHE A 42 1.73 32.40 11.23
C PHE A 42 0.79 31.70 12.22
N ALA A 43 1.02 30.41 12.43
CA ALA A 43 0.34 29.63 13.45
C ALA A 43 1.29 29.36 14.62
N LYS A 44 0.73 29.22 15.82
CA LYS A 44 1.54 29.02 17.04
C LYS A 44 2.26 27.68 17.05
N THR A 45 1.65 26.66 16.44
CA THR A 45 2.19 25.31 16.36
C THR A 45 2.11 24.76 14.93
N PRO A 46 2.99 23.83 14.53
CA PRO A 46 2.90 23.14 13.24
C PRO A 46 1.57 22.41 13.04
N VAL A 47 1.01 21.83 14.10
CA VAL A 47 -0.26 21.08 14.06
C VAL A 47 -1.42 22.02 13.71
N GLU A 48 -1.56 23.14 14.43
CA GLU A 48 -2.58 24.15 14.11
C GLU A 48 -2.35 24.74 12.71
N LYS A 49 -1.10 24.85 12.26
CA LYS A 49 -0.78 25.36 10.93
C LYS A 49 -1.36 24.51 9.82
N GLU A 50 -1.26 23.18 9.94
CA GLU A 50 -1.84 22.26 8.98
C GLU A 50 -3.37 22.43 8.91
N ASP A 51 -4.04 22.52 10.07
CA ASP A 51 -5.49 22.75 10.13
C ASP A 51 -5.90 24.06 9.45
N TRP A 52 -5.19 25.15 9.75
CA TRP A 52 -5.42 26.44 9.11
C TRP A 52 -5.16 26.39 7.61
N PHE A 53 -4.04 25.78 7.19
CA PHE A 53 -3.67 25.65 5.78
C PHE A 53 -4.72 24.88 4.97
N LEU A 54 -5.14 23.71 5.47
CA LEU A 54 -6.19 22.91 4.85
C LEU A 54 -7.55 23.64 4.86
N GLY A 55 -7.85 24.36 5.94
CA GLY A 55 -9.03 25.22 6.04
C GLY A 55 -9.05 26.32 4.97
N PHE A 56 -7.94 27.05 4.80
CA PHE A 56 -7.78 28.07 3.76
C PHE A 56 -7.86 27.47 2.36
N LEU A 57 -7.23 26.33 2.11
CA LEU A 57 -7.32 25.61 0.83
C LEU A 57 -8.78 25.27 0.48
N ARG A 58 -9.54 24.71 1.44
CA ARG A 58 -10.96 24.40 1.26
C ARG A 58 -11.78 25.66 0.97
N ALA A 59 -11.58 26.73 1.74
CA ALA A 59 -12.28 28.01 1.56
C ALA A 59 -11.95 28.72 0.23
N SER A 60 -10.72 28.54 -0.28
CA SER A 60 -10.32 29.04 -1.60
C SER A 60 -11.14 28.38 -2.71
N ARG A 61 -11.33 27.05 -2.64
CA ARG A 61 -12.06 26.25 -3.65
C ARG A 61 -13.58 26.49 -3.65
N ILE A 62 -14.20 26.69 -2.47
CA ILE A 62 -15.65 26.95 -2.36
C ILE A 62 -16.08 28.18 -3.17
N GLY A 63 -15.23 29.19 -3.29
CA GLY A 63 -15.54 30.41 -4.04
C GLY A 63 -15.44 30.30 -5.56
N GLN A 64 -15.05 29.15 -6.13
CA GLN A 64 -14.90 28.96 -7.57
C GLN A 64 -16.13 28.31 -8.23
N ASN A 65 -16.90 27.49 -7.50
CA ASN A 65 -18.03 26.73 -8.05
C ASN A 65 -19.38 27.36 -7.68
N SER A 66 -19.75 28.45 -8.35
CA SER A 66 -21.07 29.10 -8.21
C SER A 66 -22.13 28.61 -9.21
N GLN A 67 -21.96 27.40 -9.78
CA GLN A 67 -23.04 26.68 -10.46
C GLN A 67 -23.02 25.22 -10.03
N GLU A 68 -24.20 24.71 -9.73
CA GLU A 68 -24.50 23.38 -9.19
C GLU A 68 -23.62 22.27 -9.79
N SER A 69 -22.65 21.79 -9.02
CA SER A 69 -21.85 20.60 -9.37
C SER A 69 -21.33 20.02 -8.07
N LYS A 70 -21.62 18.73 -7.86
CA LYS A 70 -21.14 17.89 -6.76
C LYS A 70 -19.74 18.34 -6.35
N VAL A 71 -19.56 18.76 -5.10
CA VAL A 71 -18.23 18.91 -4.50
C VAL A 71 -17.46 17.66 -4.89
N GLU A 72 -16.47 17.80 -5.77
CA GLU A 72 -15.57 16.70 -6.15
C GLU A 72 -14.92 16.26 -4.84
N ARG A 73 -15.47 15.19 -4.25
CA ARG A 73 -14.93 14.63 -3.02
C ARG A 73 -13.50 14.25 -3.34
N ASN A 74 -12.57 14.79 -2.58
CA ASN A 74 -11.19 14.39 -2.73
C ASN A 74 -11.13 12.89 -2.40
N ALA A 75 -10.33 12.12 -3.13
CA ALA A 75 -10.21 10.68 -2.91
C ALA A 75 -9.81 10.34 -1.46
N THR A 76 -9.23 11.32 -0.75
CA THR A 76 -8.78 11.25 0.65
C THR A 76 -9.73 11.88 1.65
N ASP A 77 -10.95 12.25 1.25
CA ASP A 77 -11.97 12.73 2.20
C ASP A 77 -12.33 11.64 3.23
N PHE A 78 -12.83 12.08 4.39
CA PHE A 78 -13.12 11.18 5.51
C PHE A 78 -14.12 10.08 5.11
N ASP A 79 -13.66 8.83 5.12
CA ASP A 79 -14.48 7.65 4.86
C ASP A 79 -14.93 7.03 6.19
N HIS A 80 -16.18 7.33 6.57
CA HIS A 80 -16.79 6.79 7.79
C HIS A 80 -16.75 5.26 7.82
N ALA A 81 -17.09 4.58 6.72
CA ALA A 81 -17.18 3.13 6.70
C ALA A 81 -15.81 2.49 6.92
N ALA A 82 -14.77 3.02 6.27
CA ALA A 82 -13.41 2.53 6.44
C ALA A 82 -12.87 2.77 7.86
N ILE A 83 -13.17 3.93 8.46
CA ILE A 83 -12.77 4.23 9.85
C ILE A 83 -13.51 3.32 10.85
N TYR A 84 -14.81 3.10 10.67
CA TYR A 84 -15.56 2.16 11.53
C TYR A 84 -15.01 0.73 11.41
N HIS A 85 -14.65 0.30 10.20
CA HIS A 85 -14.00 -0.99 10.00
C HIS A 85 -12.67 -1.06 10.77
N LEU A 86 -11.80 -0.05 10.64
CA LEU A 86 -10.53 0.01 11.38
C LEU A 86 -10.72 -0.06 12.90
N ILE A 87 -11.65 0.74 13.45
CA ILE A 87 -11.96 0.74 14.88
C ILE A 87 -12.41 -0.67 15.32
N ARG A 88 -13.32 -1.29 14.57
CA ARG A 88 -13.80 -2.64 14.87
C ARG A 88 -12.68 -3.67 14.85
N THR A 89 -11.78 -3.61 13.86
CA THR A 89 -10.64 -4.53 13.75
C THR A 89 -9.66 -4.34 14.91
N VAL A 90 -9.32 -3.09 15.26
CA VAL A 90 -8.38 -2.83 16.36
C VAL A 90 -8.94 -3.28 17.72
N HIS A 91 -10.26 -3.26 17.90
CA HIS A 91 -10.93 -3.66 19.13
C HIS A 91 -11.54 -5.07 19.10
N SER A 92 -11.27 -5.89 18.08
CA SER A 92 -11.96 -7.19 17.95
C SER A 92 -11.49 -8.27 18.91
N ASP A 93 -10.24 -8.22 19.38
CA ASP A 93 -9.63 -9.30 20.16
C ASP A 93 -8.58 -8.77 21.18
N GLU A 94 -8.44 -9.48 22.29
CA GLU A 94 -7.43 -9.25 23.34
C GLU A 94 -6.00 -9.39 22.78
N HIS A 95 -5.80 -10.19 21.74
CA HIS A 95 -4.51 -10.33 21.05
C HIS A 95 -4.00 -9.01 20.43
N HIS A 96 -4.87 -8.00 20.25
CA HIS A 96 -4.45 -6.67 19.82
C HIS A 96 -4.01 -5.78 20.99
N LEU A 97 -4.28 -6.09 22.26
CA LEU A 97 -4.13 -5.15 23.38
C LEU A 97 -2.78 -4.43 23.43
N GLN A 98 -1.68 -5.13 23.15
CA GLN A 98 -0.34 -4.53 23.13
C GLN A 98 -0.04 -3.73 21.84
N THR A 99 -0.65 -4.09 20.71
CA THR A 99 -0.42 -3.51 19.39
C THR A 99 -1.56 -2.64 18.87
N GLN A 100 -2.59 -2.38 19.69
CA GLN A 100 -3.79 -1.62 19.34
C GLN A 100 -3.42 -0.24 18.79
N TRP A 101 -2.57 0.50 19.51
CA TRP A 101 -2.13 1.82 19.09
C TRP A 101 -1.37 1.77 17.75
N LEU A 102 -0.54 0.73 17.54
CA LEU A 102 0.25 0.56 16.32
C LEU A 102 -0.65 0.24 15.13
N ASN A 103 -1.58 -0.70 15.28
CA ASN A 103 -2.55 -1.06 14.25
C ASN A 103 -3.47 0.12 13.92
N ALA A 104 -3.93 0.88 14.92
CA ALA A 104 -4.72 2.09 14.71
C ALA A 104 -3.93 3.17 13.97
N PHE A 105 -2.67 3.41 14.38
CA PHE A 105 -1.78 4.38 13.75
C PHE A 105 -1.52 4.03 12.28
N LEU A 106 -1.03 2.82 12.01
CA LEU A 106 -0.70 2.39 10.66
C LEU A 106 -1.96 2.30 9.78
N GLY A 107 -3.08 1.79 10.31
CA GLY A 107 -4.36 1.78 9.62
C GLY A 107 -4.85 3.19 9.28
N ARG A 108 -4.69 4.15 10.19
CA ARG A 108 -5.07 5.54 9.95
C ARG A 108 -4.20 6.19 8.86
N LEU A 109 -2.89 5.93 8.85
CA LEU A 109 -2.00 6.40 7.78
C LEU A 109 -2.39 5.78 6.44
N PHE A 110 -2.65 4.48 6.40
CA PHE A 110 -3.12 3.79 5.20
C PHE A 110 -4.39 4.44 4.63
N LEU A 111 -5.39 4.70 5.48
CA LEU A 111 -6.64 5.34 5.07
C LEU A 111 -6.46 6.77 4.53
N SER A 112 -5.33 7.43 4.81
CA SER A 112 -5.03 8.73 4.20
C SER A 112 -4.58 8.64 2.74
N ILE A 113 -4.12 7.47 2.29
CA ILE A 113 -3.49 7.31 0.96
C ILE A 113 -4.08 6.19 0.10
N TYR A 114 -4.83 5.23 0.67
CA TYR A 114 -5.29 4.01 -0.01
C TYR A 114 -6.11 4.22 -1.30
N LYS A 115 -6.78 5.37 -1.44
CA LYS A 115 -7.56 5.73 -2.64
C LYS A 115 -6.80 6.61 -3.64
N THR A 116 -5.53 6.91 -3.38
CA THR A 116 -4.72 7.76 -4.25
C THR A 116 -4.10 6.95 -5.40
N GLN A 117 -3.81 7.61 -6.52
CA GLN A 117 -3.12 6.94 -7.64
C GLN A 117 -1.67 6.58 -7.28
N SER A 118 -1.01 7.40 -6.43
CA SER A 118 0.38 7.18 -6.02
C SER A 118 0.60 5.82 -5.34
N ILE A 119 -0.31 5.40 -4.44
CA ILE A 119 -0.19 4.08 -3.80
C ILE A 119 -0.51 2.95 -4.79
N LYS A 120 -1.45 3.15 -5.72
CA LYS A 120 -1.74 2.17 -6.77
C LYS A 120 -0.51 1.95 -7.64
N ASP A 121 0.08 3.02 -8.15
CA ASP A 121 1.28 2.96 -8.99
C ASP A 121 2.47 2.34 -8.26
N TYR A 122 2.60 2.63 -6.95
CA TYR A 122 3.60 1.99 -6.10
C TYR A 122 3.45 0.46 -6.08
N PHE A 123 2.23 -0.05 -5.85
CA PHE A 123 1.98 -1.49 -5.84
C PHE A 123 2.08 -2.13 -7.22
N ILE A 124 1.56 -1.48 -8.26
CA ILE A 124 1.68 -1.95 -9.66
C ILE A 124 3.17 -2.15 -10.00
N ARG A 125 4.01 -1.14 -9.70
CA ARG A 125 5.46 -1.23 -9.93
C ARG A 125 6.08 -2.40 -9.18
N LYS A 126 5.70 -2.62 -7.91
CA LYS A 126 6.21 -3.76 -7.11
C LYS A 126 5.78 -5.10 -7.70
N ILE A 127 4.52 -5.25 -8.13
CA ILE A 127 4.01 -6.47 -8.75
C ILE A 127 4.73 -6.76 -10.06
N VAL A 128 4.86 -5.78 -10.95
CA VAL A 128 5.56 -5.95 -12.24
C VAL A 128 7.02 -6.38 -12.03
N LEU A 129 7.72 -5.77 -11.05
CA LEU A 129 9.10 -6.12 -10.71
C LEU A 129 9.23 -7.53 -10.11
N LYS A 130 8.27 -7.99 -9.31
CA LYS A 130 8.28 -9.35 -8.74
C LYS A 130 7.83 -10.39 -9.78
N SER A 131 6.82 -10.09 -10.60
CA SER A 131 6.26 -11.00 -11.61
C SER A 131 7.29 -11.40 -12.67
N SER A 132 8.13 -10.46 -13.13
CA SER A 132 9.17 -10.74 -14.14
C SER A 132 10.28 -11.68 -13.65
N LYS A 133 10.49 -11.78 -12.33
CA LYS A 133 11.54 -12.62 -11.72
C LYS A 133 11.06 -14.01 -11.35
N VAL A 134 9.75 -14.23 -11.38
CA VAL A 134 9.11 -15.45 -10.89
C VAL A 134 8.91 -16.42 -12.04
N LYS A 135 9.19 -17.71 -11.81
CA LYS A 135 8.82 -18.76 -12.76
C LYS A 135 7.30 -18.82 -12.89
N LYS A 136 6.78 -18.59 -14.09
CA LYS A 136 5.37 -18.73 -14.42
C LYS A 136 5.07 -20.12 -14.97
N PRO A 137 3.84 -20.63 -14.84
CA PRO A 137 3.43 -21.86 -15.51
C PRO A 137 3.60 -21.76 -17.03
N SER A 138 4.02 -22.84 -17.69
CA SER A 138 4.34 -22.85 -19.13
C SER A 138 3.17 -22.52 -20.05
N PHE A 139 1.94 -22.65 -19.55
CA PHE A 139 0.72 -22.30 -20.29
C PHE A 139 0.39 -20.80 -20.23
N LEU A 140 1.08 -20.00 -19.39
CA LEU A 140 0.86 -18.56 -19.27
C LEU A 140 1.97 -17.75 -19.94
N GLY A 141 1.54 -16.79 -20.74
CA GLY A 141 2.36 -15.76 -21.35
C GLY A 141 2.74 -14.68 -20.34
N ASP A 142 3.10 -13.49 -20.82
CA ASP A 142 3.45 -12.38 -19.93
C ASP A 142 2.21 -11.87 -19.18
N ILE A 143 2.43 -11.38 -17.97
CA ILE A 143 1.38 -10.86 -17.08
C ILE A 143 1.45 -9.34 -17.13
N ALA A 144 0.41 -8.71 -17.66
CA ALA A 144 0.24 -7.26 -17.64
C ALA A 144 -0.81 -6.88 -16.59
N VAL A 145 -0.53 -5.87 -15.76
CA VAL A 145 -1.51 -5.36 -14.79
C VAL A 145 -2.39 -4.31 -15.48
N ARG A 146 -3.71 -4.51 -15.49
CA ARG A 146 -4.69 -3.55 -16.04
C ARG A 146 -5.14 -2.54 -15.00
N ASP A 147 -5.49 -3.02 -13.81
CA ASP A 147 -5.94 -2.21 -12.69
C ASP A 147 -5.56 -2.87 -11.37
N LEU A 148 -5.60 -2.07 -10.30
CA LEU A 148 -5.27 -2.48 -8.95
C LEU A 148 -6.17 -1.80 -7.93
N HIS A 149 -6.74 -2.62 -7.06
CA HIS A 149 -7.45 -2.22 -5.87
C HIS A 149 -6.61 -2.58 -4.65
N VAL A 150 -6.14 -1.57 -3.92
CA VAL A 150 -5.25 -1.77 -2.76
C VAL A 150 -5.97 -2.49 -1.61
N GLY A 151 -7.30 -2.45 -1.59
CA GLY A 151 -8.11 -2.95 -0.48
C GLY A 151 -8.55 -1.83 0.46
N ASP A 152 -9.31 -2.19 1.49
CA ASP A 152 -9.94 -1.25 2.44
C ASP A 152 -9.27 -1.21 3.82
N SER A 153 -8.29 -2.07 4.04
CA SER A 153 -7.58 -2.18 5.32
C SER A 153 -6.15 -2.65 5.09
N MET A 154 -5.30 -2.37 6.07
CA MET A 154 -3.89 -2.77 6.08
C MET A 154 -3.72 -4.03 6.96
N PRO A 155 -2.73 -4.91 6.69
CA PRO A 155 -2.43 -6.02 7.59
C PRO A 155 -2.19 -5.57 9.04
N THR A 156 -2.77 -6.28 10.00
CA THR A 156 -2.59 -6.03 11.42
C THR A 156 -1.54 -6.95 12.02
N ILE A 157 -0.83 -6.44 13.03
CA ILE A 157 0.19 -7.17 13.78
C ILE A 157 -0.35 -7.48 15.18
N THR A 158 -0.25 -8.72 15.63
CA THR A 158 -0.68 -9.17 16.96
C THR A 158 0.39 -10.05 17.61
N ASN A 159 0.29 -10.28 18.92
CA ASN A 159 1.15 -11.17 19.69
C ASN A 159 2.67 -10.99 19.44
N PRO A 160 3.21 -9.75 19.51
CA PRO A 160 4.63 -9.54 19.35
C PRO A 160 5.41 -10.18 20.51
N LYS A 161 6.50 -10.88 20.19
CA LYS A 161 7.36 -11.55 21.15
C LYS A 161 8.82 -11.43 20.74
N LEU A 162 9.65 -10.86 21.60
CA LEU A 162 11.10 -10.96 21.47
C LEU A 162 11.52 -12.40 21.80
N LEU A 163 12.22 -13.05 20.89
CA LEU A 163 12.74 -14.41 21.11
C LEU A 163 14.13 -14.37 21.71
N ASP A 164 15.03 -13.60 21.10
CA ASP A 164 16.42 -13.49 21.52
C ASP A 164 17.01 -12.13 21.13
N LEU A 165 17.90 -11.62 21.97
CA LEU A 165 18.76 -10.48 21.69
C LEU A 165 20.14 -10.77 22.26
N GLN A 166 21.09 -11.06 21.37
CA GLN A 166 22.41 -11.52 21.75
C GLN A 166 23.37 -10.35 21.97
N PRO A 167 24.44 -10.54 22.78
CA PRO A 167 25.46 -9.51 22.99
C PRO A 167 26.19 -9.05 21.71
N ASN A 168 26.18 -9.87 20.64
CA ASN A 168 26.72 -9.50 19.33
C ASN A 168 25.79 -8.59 18.51
N GLY A 169 24.56 -8.32 18.99
CA GLY A 169 23.55 -7.51 18.31
C GLY A 169 22.61 -8.29 17.38
N GLU A 170 22.71 -9.62 17.30
CA GLU A 170 21.69 -10.43 16.63
C GLU A 170 20.37 -10.36 17.40
N MET A 171 19.29 -10.06 16.71
CA MET A 171 17.94 -9.98 17.28
C MET A 171 16.99 -10.86 16.49
N THR A 172 16.18 -11.65 17.20
CA THR A 172 15.05 -12.37 16.60
C THR A 172 13.76 -12.12 17.37
N ALA A 173 12.67 -11.97 16.65
CA ALA A 173 11.34 -11.76 17.21
C ALA A 173 10.29 -12.48 16.37
N GLU A 174 9.12 -12.69 16.95
CA GLU A 174 7.95 -13.23 16.26
C GLU A 174 6.74 -12.35 16.49
N PHE A 175 5.81 -12.38 15.54
CA PHE A 175 4.50 -11.77 15.66
C PHE A 175 3.52 -12.47 14.71
N CYS A 176 2.22 -12.33 14.94
CA CYS A 176 1.21 -12.79 14.00
C CYS A 176 0.82 -11.63 13.07
N ILE A 177 0.68 -11.94 11.78
CA ILE A 177 0.12 -11.02 10.79
C ILE A 177 -1.25 -11.52 10.36
N ASP A 178 -2.22 -10.62 10.26
CA ASP A 178 -3.56 -10.91 9.79
C ASP A 178 -4.01 -9.84 8.79
N TYR A 179 -4.45 -10.28 7.61
CA TYR A 179 -4.91 -9.42 6.54
C TYR A 179 -6.25 -9.90 6.00
N THR A 180 -7.23 -9.00 5.93
CA THR A 180 -8.55 -9.25 5.33
C THR A 180 -9.03 -8.10 4.44
N GLY A 181 -8.11 -7.26 3.94
CA GLY A 181 -8.47 -6.02 3.24
C GLY A 181 -8.87 -6.17 1.77
N GLY A 182 -8.83 -7.38 1.20
CA GLY A 182 -9.34 -7.62 -0.15
C GLY A 182 -8.48 -7.00 -1.26
N PHE A 183 -7.16 -7.08 -1.15
CA PHE A 183 -6.25 -6.56 -2.18
C PHE A 183 -6.51 -7.29 -3.49
N SER A 184 -6.76 -6.56 -4.59
CA SER A 184 -7.16 -7.14 -5.86
C SER A 184 -6.36 -6.57 -7.02
N VAL A 185 -5.93 -7.44 -7.91
CA VAL A 185 -5.17 -7.08 -9.11
C VAL A 185 -5.90 -7.64 -10.31
N GLU A 186 -6.20 -6.77 -11.27
CA GLU A 186 -6.70 -7.18 -12.58
C GLU A 186 -5.51 -7.38 -13.50
N VAL A 187 -5.37 -8.60 -14.02
CA VAL A 187 -4.26 -8.99 -14.89
C VAL A 187 -4.77 -9.45 -16.25
N GLU A 188 -4.03 -9.08 -17.28
CA GLU A 188 -4.18 -9.57 -18.65
C GLU A 188 -3.01 -10.46 -19.03
N THR A 189 -3.28 -11.63 -19.60
CA THR A 189 -2.25 -12.59 -20.02
C THR A 189 -2.71 -13.48 -21.15
N GLU A 190 -1.80 -13.91 -22.03
CA GLU A 190 -2.09 -14.91 -23.06
C GLU A 190 -1.96 -16.32 -22.47
N ALA A 191 -2.99 -17.15 -22.54
CA ALA A 191 -2.94 -18.55 -22.11
C ALA A 191 -2.99 -19.53 -23.28
N ILE A 192 -2.21 -20.59 -23.19
CA ILE A 192 -2.19 -21.70 -24.14
C ILE A 192 -3.04 -22.84 -23.57
N ILE A 193 -4.23 -23.07 -24.14
CA ILE A 193 -5.19 -24.07 -23.66
C ILE A 193 -5.21 -25.25 -24.64
N SER A 194 -4.87 -26.45 -24.15
CA SER A 194 -5.03 -27.70 -24.90
C SER A 194 -6.43 -28.27 -24.67
N VAL A 195 -7.26 -28.32 -25.73
CA VAL A 195 -8.66 -28.72 -25.58
C VAL A 195 -8.82 -30.24 -25.47
N THR A 196 -8.03 -30.99 -26.24
CA THR A 196 -7.87 -32.45 -26.19
C THR A 196 -6.46 -32.79 -26.66
N ALA A 197 -5.93 -33.97 -26.32
CA ALA A 197 -4.58 -34.41 -26.75
C ALA A 197 -4.40 -34.47 -28.29
N ARG A 198 -5.51 -34.42 -29.05
CA ARG A 198 -5.53 -34.53 -30.51
C ARG A 198 -5.77 -33.19 -31.23
N LEU A 199 -6.05 -32.11 -30.51
CA LEU A 199 -6.31 -30.79 -31.09
C LEU A 199 -5.14 -29.83 -30.85
N LYS A 200 -4.93 -28.93 -31.81
CA LYS A 200 -3.92 -27.87 -31.71
C LYS A 200 -4.21 -26.98 -30.48
N PRO A 201 -3.20 -26.62 -29.68
CA PRO A 201 -3.38 -25.68 -28.57
C PRO A 201 -3.92 -24.34 -29.05
N LEU A 202 -4.91 -23.80 -28.34
CA LEU A 202 -5.49 -22.50 -28.62
C LEU A 202 -4.85 -21.44 -27.73
N LYS A 203 -4.45 -20.32 -28.32
CA LYS A 203 -4.04 -19.12 -27.60
C LYS A 203 -5.27 -18.27 -27.29
N VAL A 204 -5.45 -17.90 -26.03
CA VAL A 204 -6.59 -17.13 -25.54
C VAL A 204 -6.09 -15.99 -24.68
N ASN A 205 -6.53 -14.77 -24.95
CA ASN A 205 -6.28 -13.65 -24.05
C ASN A 205 -7.22 -13.77 -22.84
N LEU A 206 -6.64 -13.82 -21.65
CA LEU A 206 -7.34 -13.92 -20.38
C LEU A 206 -7.25 -12.59 -19.65
N VAL A 207 -8.38 -12.17 -19.10
CA VAL A 207 -8.45 -11.08 -18.12
C VAL A 207 -8.97 -11.68 -16.83
N LEU A 208 -8.15 -11.65 -15.78
CA LEU A 208 -8.42 -12.26 -14.49
C LEU A 208 -8.35 -11.20 -13.39
N ALA A 209 -9.30 -11.21 -12.47
CA ALA A 209 -9.19 -10.53 -11.19
C ALA A 209 -8.67 -11.51 -10.14
N VAL A 210 -7.52 -11.22 -9.53
CA VAL A 210 -6.92 -12.00 -8.45
C VAL A 210 -7.06 -11.20 -7.15
N THR A 211 -7.91 -11.67 -6.25
CA THR A 211 -8.20 -10.99 -4.97
C THR A 211 -7.70 -11.80 -3.79
N LEU A 212 -6.82 -11.21 -2.97
CA LEU A 212 -6.40 -11.74 -1.69
C LEU A 212 -7.45 -11.42 -0.62
N LYS A 213 -8.26 -12.42 -0.26
CA LYS A 213 -9.34 -12.29 0.74
C LYS A 213 -8.82 -12.43 2.16
N LYS A 214 -7.86 -13.33 2.37
CA LYS A 214 -7.22 -13.53 3.68
C LYS A 214 -5.75 -13.91 3.53
N LEU A 215 -4.91 -13.35 4.37
CA LEU A 215 -3.55 -13.85 4.63
C LEU A 215 -3.31 -13.79 6.15
N SER A 216 -3.01 -14.92 6.77
CA SER A 216 -2.79 -15.00 8.21
C SER A 216 -1.67 -16.00 8.51
N GLY A 217 -0.77 -15.65 9.42
CA GLY A 217 0.33 -16.53 9.78
C GLY A 217 1.27 -15.93 10.81
N LYS A 218 2.10 -16.79 11.38
CA LYS A 218 3.17 -16.40 12.31
C LYS A 218 4.40 -15.98 11.52
N MET A 219 4.89 -14.77 11.78
CA MET A 219 6.07 -14.18 11.15
C MET A 219 7.27 -14.27 12.08
N HIS A 220 8.44 -14.51 11.49
CA HIS A 220 9.76 -14.40 12.07
C HIS A 220 10.44 -13.13 11.56
N LEU A 221 10.90 -12.29 12.48
CA LEU A 221 11.71 -11.11 12.23
C LEU A 221 13.13 -11.39 12.70
N LYS A 222 14.11 -11.12 11.83
CA LYS A 222 15.53 -11.28 12.15
C LYS A 222 16.34 -10.06 11.77
N VAL A 223 17.18 -9.58 12.68
CA VAL A 223 18.22 -8.57 12.43
C VAL A 223 19.56 -9.21 12.75
N LYS A 224 20.49 -9.21 11.79
CA LYS A 224 21.84 -9.75 11.99
C LYS A 224 22.70 -8.84 12.87
N PRO A 225 23.84 -9.32 13.40
CA PRO A 225 24.84 -8.44 14.01
C PRO A 225 25.27 -7.29 13.09
N PRO A 226 25.75 -6.16 13.64
CA PRO A 226 26.47 -5.15 12.88
C PRO A 226 27.60 -5.78 12.04
N PRO A 227 27.88 -5.29 10.82
CA PRO A 227 27.35 -4.05 10.22
C PRO A 227 26.09 -4.26 9.36
N THR A 228 25.09 -5.04 9.78
CA THR A 228 23.84 -5.16 8.99
C THR A 228 23.16 -3.81 8.76
N ASN A 229 22.61 -3.59 7.57
CA ASN A 229 21.60 -2.56 7.32
C ASN A 229 20.20 -3.10 7.01
N ARG A 230 19.96 -4.38 7.32
CA ARG A 230 18.76 -5.08 6.90
C ARG A 230 18.12 -5.84 8.04
N PHE A 231 16.80 -5.89 7.99
CA PHE A 231 16.02 -6.88 8.70
C PHE A 231 15.39 -7.84 7.70
N TRP A 232 15.12 -9.06 8.16
CA TRP A 232 14.59 -10.15 7.36
C TRP A 232 13.22 -10.51 7.92
N LEU A 233 12.26 -10.76 7.03
CA LEU A 233 10.93 -11.24 7.37
C LEU A 233 10.61 -12.53 6.62
N GLY A 234 10.03 -13.49 7.33
CA GLY A 234 9.48 -14.72 6.74
C GLY A 234 8.41 -15.31 7.63
N PHE A 235 7.54 -16.15 7.08
CA PHE A 235 6.60 -16.95 7.84
C PHE A 235 7.30 -18.16 8.47
N CYS A 236 6.98 -18.45 9.73
CA CYS A 236 7.51 -19.63 10.42
C CYS A 236 7.03 -20.94 9.77
N GLU A 237 5.81 -20.92 9.21
CA GLU A 237 5.15 -22.05 8.54
C GLU A 237 4.34 -21.51 7.34
N ASP A 238 3.78 -22.39 6.50
CA ASP A 238 2.90 -21.96 5.41
C ASP A 238 1.72 -21.13 5.94
N PRO A 239 1.51 -19.89 5.46
CA PRO A 239 0.43 -19.06 5.94
C PRO A 239 -0.93 -19.54 5.44
N VAL A 240 -1.96 -19.27 6.22
CA VAL A 240 -3.34 -19.41 5.78
C VAL A 240 -3.64 -18.29 4.79
N MET A 241 -3.71 -18.66 3.51
CA MET A 241 -3.98 -17.75 2.41
C MET A 241 -5.26 -18.15 1.68
N SER A 242 -6.15 -17.18 1.41
CA SER A 242 -7.37 -17.36 0.64
C SER A 242 -7.38 -16.38 -0.53
N LEU A 243 -7.36 -16.94 -1.73
CA LEU A 243 -7.40 -16.20 -2.99
C LEU A 243 -8.74 -16.43 -3.68
N ASN A 244 -9.27 -15.39 -4.32
CA ASN A 244 -10.38 -15.49 -5.26
C ASN A 244 -9.86 -15.08 -6.64
N ILE A 245 -9.93 -15.99 -7.62
CA ILE A 245 -9.48 -15.74 -8.99
C ILE A 245 -10.68 -15.92 -9.92
N GLU A 246 -11.10 -14.84 -10.58
CA GLU A 246 -12.28 -14.85 -11.44
C GLU A 246 -11.99 -14.20 -12.81
N PRO A 247 -12.55 -14.74 -13.91
CA PRO A 247 -12.44 -14.12 -15.23
C PRO A 247 -13.36 -12.90 -15.35
N ILE A 248 -12.83 -11.77 -15.82
CA ILE A 248 -13.60 -10.51 -15.96
C ILE A 248 -14.37 -10.47 -17.29
N VAL A 249 -13.78 -11.00 -18.36
CA VAL A 249 -14.36 -10.98 -19.71
C VAL A 249 -14.10 -12.32 -20.40
N SER A 250 -15.09 -13.21 -20.50
CA SER A 250 -15.06 -14.34 -21.45
C SER A 250 -16.40 -15.07 -21.59
N ASP A 251 -16.84 -15.25 -22.84
CA ASP A 251 -18.00 -16.06 -23.24
C ASP A 251 -17.76 -17.59 -23.16
N LYS A 252 -16.58 -18.04 -22.70
CA LYS A 252 -16.18 -19.47 -22.72
C LYS A 252 -15.81 -20.00 -21.34
N GLN A 253 -16.83 -20.23 -20.50
CA GLN A 253 -16.69 -20.63 -19.09
C GLN A 253 -16.02 -22.00 -18.84
N LEU A 254 -16.05 -22.93 -19.80
CA LEU A 254 -15.92 -24.38 -19.53
C LEU A 254 -14.50 -24.90 -19.17
N LYS A 255 -13.43 -24.07 -19.15
CA LYS A 255 -12.05 -24.51 -18.82
C LYS A 255 -11.26 -23.62 -17.84
N PHE A 256 -11.92 -22.67 -17.19
CA PHE A 256 -11.25 -21.77 -16.24
C PHE A 256 -10.79 -22.49 -14.97
N GLY A 257 -11.44 -23.57 -14.53
CA GLY A 257 -11.11 -24.25 -13.28
C GLY A 257 -9.65 -24.74 -13.20
N MET A 258 -9.12 -25.33 -14.28
CA MET A 258 -7.73 -25.81 -14.31
C MET A 258 -6.73 -24.64 -14.28
N ILE A 259 -7.04 -23.54 -14.96
CA ILE A 259 -6.21 -22.34 -15.00
C ILE A 259 -6.20 -21.67 -13.63
N ILE A 260 -7.38 -21.49 -13.02
CA ILE A 260 -7.56 -20.93 -11.68
C ILE A 260 -6.75 -21.72 -10.66
N GLN A 261 -6.93 -23.05 -10.60
CA GLN A 261 -6.20 -23.92 -9.67
C GLN A 261 -4.68 -23.87 -9.89
N ALA A 262 -4.23 -23.81 -11.15
CA ALA A 262 -2.81 -23.73 -11.45
C ALA A 262 -2.20 -22.37 -11.05
N ILE A 263 -2.93 -21.27 -11.22
CA ILE A 263 -2.49 -19.94 -10.77
C ILE A 263 -2.49 -19.88 -9.24
N GLU A 264 -3.56 -20.34 -8.59
CA GLU A 264 -3.68 -20.38 -7.14
C GLU A 264 -2.54 -21.19 -6.52
N ARG A 265 -2.33 -22.43 -6.98
CA ARG A 265 -1.20 -23.27 -6.55
C ARG A 265 0.12 -22.55 -6.77
N ARG A 266 0.33 -21.91 -7.93
CA ARG A 266 1.60 -21.22 -8.17
C ARG A 266 1.82 -20.06 -7.21
N ILE A 267 0.78 -19.30 -6.87
CA ILE A 267 0.89 -18.21 -5.89
C ILE A 267 1.23 -18.77 -4.50
N HIS A 268 0.61 -19.89 -4.09
CA HIS A 268 0.99 -20.58 -2.85
C HIS A 268 2.45 -21.04 -2.87
N ASP A 269 2.88 -21.73 -3.93
CA ASP A 269 4.25 -22.20 -4.08
C ASP A 269 5.25 -21.03 -4.02
N MET A 270 4.92 -19.88 -4.63
CA MET A 270 5.76 -18.69 -4.56
C MET A 270 5.92 -18.13 -3.15
N ILE A 271 4.84 -18.10 -2.37
CA ILE A 271 4.90 -17.64 -0.97
C ILE A 271 5.75 -18.61 -0.16
N HIS A 272 5.59 -19.91 -0.35
CA HIS A 272 6.41 -20.93 0.28
C HIS A 272 7.90 -20.78 -0.08
N GLU A 273 8.21 -20.74 -1.38
CA GLU A 273 9.58 -20.65 -1.91
C GLU A 273 10.30 -19.35 -1.48
N ALA A 274 9.57 -18.23 -1.36
CA ALA A 274 10.19 -16.92 -1.14
C ALA A 274 10.13 -16.43 0.32
N LEU A 275 9.09 -16.80 1.07
CA LEU A 275 8.78 -16.18 2.36
C LEU A 275 8.62 -17.18 3.51
N VAL A 276 8.63 -18.50 3.29
CA VAL A 276 8.54 -19.47 4.39
C VAL A 276 9.93 -19.95 4.78
N LEU A 277 10.19 -20.04 6.10
CA LEU A 277 11.49 -20.44 6.63
C LEU A 277 11.98 -21.77 6.00
N PRO A 278 13.29 -21.88 5.68
CA PRO A 278 14.36 -20.94 6.02
C PRO A 278 14.49 -19.73 5.08
N ASN A 279 13.63 -19.60 4.06
CA ASN A 279 13.65 -18.47 3.13
C ASN A 279 12.99 -17.25 3.77
N MET A 280 13.58 -16.07 3.55
CA MET A 280 13.10 -14.79 4.09
C MET A 280 13.37 -13.68 3.06
N ASP A 281 12.52 -12.64 3.06
CA ASP A 281 12.72 -11.42 2.27
C ASP A 281 13.37 -10.35 3.14
N ASP A 282 14.34 -9.61 2.59
CA ASP A 282 15.11 -8.61 3.32
C ASP A 282 14.69 -7.17 2.99
N TYR A 283 14.81 -6.30 3.99
CA TYR A 283 14.41 -4.90 3.91
C TYR A 283 15.52 -4.01 4.48
N PRO A 284 16.14 -3.15 3.66
CA PRO A 284 17.15 -2.22 4.14
C PRO A 284 16.49 -1.07 4.92
N PHE A 285 17.02 -0.73 6.09
CA PHE A 285 16.51 0.39 6.88
C PHE A 285 17.17 1.74 6.53
N PHE A 286 18.32 1.74 5.82
CA PHE A 286 18.94 2.95 5.30
C PHE A 286 19.65 2.69 3.95
N PRO A 287 19.61 3.63 2.99
CA PRO A 287 20.35 3.49 1.73
C PRO A 287 21.85 3.34 1.98
N SER A 288 22.45 2.26 1.46
CA SER A 288 23.90 2.03 1.58
C SER A 288 24.59 1.80 0.24
N HIS A 289 23.93 2.12 -0.89
CA HIS A 289 24.49 1.92 -2.24
C HIS A 289 25.06 0.51 -2.52
N GLY A 290 24.57 -0.52 -1.83
CA GLY A 290 24.97 -1.92 -2.03
C GLY A 290 26.00 -2.46 -1.03
N THR A 291 26.55 -1.63 -0.14
CA THR A 291 27.61 -2.02 0.82
C THR A 291 27.13 -2.83 2.03
N GLY A 292 25.82 -3.04 2.19
CA GLY A 292 25.27 -3.91 3.24
C GLY A 292 25.36 -3.38 4.66
N GLY A 293 25.46 -2.06 4.84
CA GLY A 293 25.46 -1.35 6.14
C GLY A 293 26.77 -0.72 6.56
N ILE A 294 27.72 -0.64 5.63
CA ILE A 294 28.87 0.25 5.71
C ILE A 294 28.47 1.56 5.02
N PHE A 295 28.44 2.65 5.77
CA PHE A 295 27.94 3.94 5.28
C PHE A 295 29.04 4.93 4.90
N ASP A 296 30.31 4.54 5.05
CA ASP A 296 31.52 5.34 4.79
C ASP A 296 32.16 5.02 3.44
#